data_AF-A0A7U5CUT8-F1
#
_entry.id   AF-A0A7U5CUT8-F1
#
_cell.length_a   1.000
_cell.length_b   1.000
_cell.length_c   1.000
_cell.angle_alpha   90.00
_cell.angle_beta   90.00
_cell.angle_gamma   90.00
#
_symmetry.space_group_name_H-M   'P 1'
#
loop_
_entity.id
_entity.type
_entity.pdbx_description
1 polymer ?
#
loop_
_entity_poly.entity_id
_entity_poly.type
_entity_poly.pdbx_seq_one_letter_code
_entity_poly.pdbx_strand_id
1 'polypeptide(L)'
;MNQNIGCTLAAAVVGVIALVLAMFVYPQYRVYSQRLSGEAALAEAQSSRQVAILEARAKKESAIQLAEAEVIRARGAAQANAILQNSLGGPEGYLRYLQIQALESSKASLIYVPTEAGLPVTESRRLSAAPAQEP
;
A
#
# COMPACT_ATOMS: atom_id res chain seq x y z
N MET A 1 -0.44 -38.80 -82.04
CA MET A 1 -1.50 -38.29 -81.16
C MET A 1 -1.05 -38.41 -79.70
N ASN A 2 -0.94 -37.28 -79.00
CA ASN A 2 -1.41 -37.13 -77.60
C ASN A 2 -0.47 -37.40 -76.40
N GLN A 3 0.86 -37.26 -76.50
CA GLN A 3 1.73 -37.33 -75.29
C GLN A 3 1.56 -36.11 -74.36
N ASN A 4 1.31 -34.91 -74.92
CA ASN A 4 1.07 -33.68 -74.17
C ASN A 4 -0.32 -33.65 -73.51
N ILE A 5 -1.29 -34.37 -74.06
CA ILE A 5 -2.66 -34.45 -73.54
C ILE A 5 -2.70 -35.34 -72.29
N GLY A 6 -1.91 -36.42 -72.24
CA GLY A 6 -1.78 -37.25 -71.03
C GLY A 6 -1.13 -36.51 -69.85
N CYS A 7 -0.06 -35.76 -70.10
CA CYS A 7 0.63 -34.97 -69.06
C CYS A 7 -0.23 -33.84 -68.49
N THR A 8 -0.99 -33.14 -69.33
CA THR A 8 -1.88 -32.06 -68.87
C THR A 8 -3.06 -32.58 -68.06
N LEU A 9 -3.61 -33.74 -68.43
CA LEU A 9 -4.66 -34.41 -67.65
C LEU A 9 -4.14 -34.91 -66.29
N ALA A 10 -2.94 -35.48 -66.25
CA ALA A 10 -2.32 -35.91 -65.00
C ALA A 10 -2.05 -34.73 -64.04
N ALA A 11 -1.52 -33.61 -64.57
CA ALA A 11 -1.31 -32.39 -63.79
C ALA A 11 -2.63 -31.80 -63.25
N ALA A 12 -3.70 -31.83 -64.07
CA ALA A 12 -5.03 -31.39 -63.64
C ALA A 12 -5.58 -32.26 -62.49
N VAL A 13 -5.43 -33.58 -62.58
CA VAL A 13 -5.87 -34.52 -61.51
C VAL A 13 -5.08 -34.28 -60.22
N VAL A 14 -3.76 -34.10 -60.29
CA VAL A 14 -2.94 -33.78 -59.10
C VAL A 14 -3.34 -32.45 -58.49
N GLY A 15 -3.61 -31.42 -59.31
CA GLY A 15 -4.08 -30.12 -58.83
C GLY A 15 -5.43 -30.21 -58.12
N VAL A 16 -6.36 -31.00 -58.65
CA VAL A 16 -7.67 -31.26 -58.01
C VAL A 16 -7.51 -32.00 -56.69
N ILE A 17 -6.66 -33.03 -56.62
CA ILE A 17 -6.39 -33.77 -55.37
C ILE A 17 -5.77 -32.86 -54.31
N ALA A 18 -4.81 -32.01 -54.69
CA ALA A 18 -4.19 -31.05 -53.79
C ALA A 18 -5.21 -30.03 -53.26
N LEU A 19 -6.12 -29.55 -54.10
CA LEU A 19 -7.17 -28.61 -53.72
C LEU A 19 -8.19 -29.24 -52.75
N VAL A 20 -8.56 -30.50 -52.99
CA VAL A 20 -9.44 -31.26 -52.09
C VAL A 20 -8.76 -31.47 -50.74
N LEU A 21 -7.49 -31.89 -50.72
CA LEU A 21 -6.72 -32.04 -49.47
C LEU A 21 -6.59 -30.71 -48.71
N ALA A 22 -6.32 -29.62 -49.41
CA ALA A 22 -6.27 -28.28 -48.79
C ALA A 22 -7.63 -27.89 -48.20
N MET A 23 -8.74 -28.16 -48.88
CA MET A 23 -10.10 -27.93 -48.38
C MET A 23 -10.44 -28.75 -47.13
N PHE A 24 -9.85 -29.93 -46.94
CA PHE A 24 -10.06 -30.74 -45.74
C PHE A 24 -9.10 -30.39 -44.59
N VAL A 25 -7.83 -30.12 -44.87
CA VAL A 25 -6.81 -29.82 -43.85
C VAL A 25 -6.99 -28.41 -43.26
N TYR A 26 -7.34 -27.43 -44.09
CA TYR A 26 -7.48 -26.04 -43.67
C TYR A 26 -8.53 -25.81 -42.55
N PRO A 27 -9.78 -26.30 -42.64
CA PRO A 27 -10.76 -26.10 -41.58
C PRO A 27 -10.35 -26.82 -40.28
N GLN A 28 -9.72 -27.99 -40.38
CA GLN A 28 -9.25 -28.75 -39.23
C GLN A 28 -8.12 -28.01 -38.49
N TYR A 29 -7.16 -27.44 -39.23
CA TYR A 29 -6.09 -26.63 -38.66
C TYR A 29 -6.62 -25.35 -38.00
N ARG A 30 -7.64 -24.72 -38.60
CA ARG A 30 -8.28 -23.52 -38.03
C ARG A 30 -8.96 -23.81 -36.69
N VAL A 31 -9.64 -24.95 -36.54
CA VAL A 31 -10.25 -25.35 -35.27
C VAL A 31 -9.20 -25.70 -34.23
N TYR A 32 -8.14 -26.41 -34.62
CA TYR A 32 -7.04 -26.75 -33.71
C TYR A 32 -6.33 -25.50 -33.18
N SER A 33 -5.99 -24.56 -34.06
CA SER A 33 -5.36 -23.29 -33.66
C SER A 33 -6.28 -22.45 -32.74
N GLN A 34 -7.58 -22.41 -33.03
CA GLN A 34 -8.55 -21.75 -32.14
C GLN A 34 -8.61 -22.40 -30.75
N ARG A 35 -8.63 -23.73 -30.66
CA ARG A 35 -8.59 -24.44 -29.36
C ARG A 35 -7.33 -24.12 -28.58
N LEU A 36 -6.17 -24.21 -29.23
CA LEU A 36 -4.89 -23.91 -28.59
C LEU A 36 -4.86 -22.46 -28.07
N SER A 37 -5.39 -21.50 -28.84
CA SER A 37 -5.49 -20.10 -28.38
C SER A 37 -6.42 -19.94 -27.19
N GLY A 38 -7.53 -20.67 -27.14
CA GLY A 38 -8.47 -20.64 -26.02
C GLY A 38 -7.87 -21.25 -24.75
N GLU A 39 -7.18 -22.37 -24.88
CA GLU A 39 -6.47 -23.03 -23.77
C GLU A 39 -5.35 -22.14 -23.22
N ALA A 40 -4.57 -21.50 -24.10
CA ALA A 40 -3.55 -20.55 -23.70
C ALA A 40 -4.14 -19.34 -22.94
N ALA A 41 -5.22 -18.76 -23.44
CA ALA A 41 -5.89 -17.64 -22.79
C ALA A 41 -6.48 -18.02 -21.42
N LEU A 42 -7.06 -19.21 -21.30
CA LEU A 42 -7.56 -19.72 -20.02
C LEU A 42 -6.42 -19.95 -19.01
N ALA A 43 -5.32 -20.56 -19.45
CA ALA A 43 -4.15 -20.79 -18.60
C ALA A 43 -3.54 -19.46 -18.12
N GLU A 44 -3.45 -18.46 -18.99
CA GLU A 44 -2.97 -17.12 -18.65
C GLU A 44 -3.91 -16.40 -17.68
N ALA A 45 -5.23 -16.51 -17.86
CA ALA A 45 -6.20 -15.91 -16.94
C ALA A 45 -6.15 -16.58 -15.55
N GLN A 46 -5.97 -17.91 -15.51
CA GLN A 46 -5.83 -18.66 -14.26
C GLN A 46 -4.55 -18.29 -13.51
N SER A 47 -3.41 -18.25 -14.20
CA SER A 47 -2.12 -17.87 -13.60
C SER A 47 -2.16 -16.42 -13.09
N SER A 48 -2.70 -15.50 -13.89
CA SER A 48 -2.86 -14.10 -13.50
C SER A 48 -3.74 -13.94 -12.26
N ARG A 49 -4.85 -14.68 -12.17
CA ARG A 49 -5.69 -14.70 -10.97
C ARG A 49 -4.94 -15.25 -9.76
N GLN A 50 -4.17 -16.33 -9.94
CA GLN A 50 -3.40 -16.92 -8.85
C GLN A 50 -2.34 -15.95 -8.31
N VAL A 51 -1.64 -15.24 -9.19
CA VAL A 51 -0.68 -14.18 -8.83
C VAL A 51 -1.40 -13.08 -8.04
N ALA A 52 -2.54 -12.58 -8.52
CA ALA A 52 -3.29 -11.54 -7.82
C ALA A 52 -3.76 -11.98 -6.41
N ILE A 53 -4.16 -13.24 -6.24
CA ILE A 53 -4.53 -13.80 -4.93
C ILE A 53 -3.31 -13.88 -4.00
N LEU A 54 -2.17 -14.35 -4.51
CA LEU A 54 -0.93 -14.44 -3.72
C LEU A 54 -0.44 -13.05 -3.30
N GLU A 55 -0.49 -12.08 -4.20
CA GLU A 55 -0.15 -10.69 -3.90
C GLU A 55 -1.10 -10.09 -2.86
N ALA A 56 -2.41 -10.31 -2.99
CA ALA A 56 -3.40 -9.84 -2.02
C ALA A 56 -3.16 -10.46 -0.64
N ARG A 57 -2.84 -11.76 -0.59
CA ARG A 57 -2.51 -12.46 0.65
C ARG A 57 -1.23 -11.90 1.28
N ALA A 58 -0.18 -11.70 0.49
CA ALA A 58 1.09 -11.14 0.95
C ALA A 58 0.90 -9.71 1.49
N LYS A 59 0.11 -8.87 0.82
CA LYS A 59 -0.24 -7.53 1.29
C LYS A 59 -1.00 -7.57 2.61
N LYS A 60 -1.97 -8.48 2.75
CA LYS A 60 -2.72 -8.65 4.01
C LYS A 60 -1.79 -9.07 5.15
N GLU A 61 -0.92 -10.04 4.91
CA GLU A 61 0.02 -10.52 5.92
C GLU A 61 1.02 -9.44 6.34
N SER A 62 1.57 -8.70 5.37
CA SER A 62 2.42 -7.55 5.63
C SER A 62 1.71 -6.48 6.48
N ALA A 63 0.45 -6.16 6.16
CA ALA A 63 -0.33 -5.19 6.93
C ALA A 63 -0.57 -5.65 8.38
N ILE A 64 -0.81 -6.95 8.61
CA ILE A 64 -0.96 -7.52 9.96
C ILE A 64 0.34 -7.38 10.74
N GLN A 65 1.48 -7.77 10.14
CA GLN A 65 2.78 -7.68 10.80
C GLN A 65 3.16 -6.22 11.11
N LEU A 66 2.84 -5.29 10.22
CA LEU A 66 3.04 -3.85 10.46
C LEU A 66 2.17 -3.34 11.60
N ALA A 67 0.90 -3.74 11.66
CA ALA A 67 0.00 -3.38 12.74
C ALA A 67 0.49 -3.93 14.09
N GLU A 68 0.95 -5.18 14.12
CA GLU A 68 1.53 -5.78 15.33
C GLU A 68 2.80 -5.06 15.79
N ALA A 69 3.69 -4.72 14.85
CA ALA A 69 4.89 -3.94 15.13
C ALA A 69 4.54 -2.56 15.72
N GLU A 70 3.49 -1.91 15.22
CA GLU A 70 3.00 -0.64 15.77
C GLU A 70 2.48 -0.80 17.21
N VAL A 71 1.75 -1.88 17.50
CA VAL A 71 1.28 -2.17 18.86
C VAL A 71 2.46 -2.38 19.81
N ILE A 72 3.49 -3.13 19.40
CA ILE A 72 4.69 -3.34 20.21
C ILE A 72 5.42 -2.02 20.45
N ARG A 73 5.58 -1.19 19.41
CA ARG A 73 6.21 0.13 19.52
C ARG A 73 5.44 1.04 20.47
N ALA A 74 4.12 1.13 20.33
CA ALA A 74 3.26 1.94 21.18
C ALA A 74 3.30 1.46 22.64
N ARG A 75 3.29 0.14 22.88
CA ARG A 75 3.47 -0.44 24.22
C ARG A 75 4.82 -0.09 24.82
N GLY A 76 5.90 -0.20 24.04
CA GLY A 76 7.25 0.17 24.47
C GLY A 76 7.35 1.66 24.84
N ALA A 77 6.78 2.54 24.01
CA ALA A 77 6.72 3.97 24.28
C ALA A 77 5.90 4.28 25.55
N ALA A 78 4.74 3.64 25.73
CA ALA A 78 3.92 3.80 26.92
C ALA A 78 4.63 3.33 28.19
N GLN A 79 5.33 2.19 28.14
CA GLN A 79 6.13 1.69 29.26
C GLN A 79 7.29 2.63 29.59
N ALA A 80 8.01 3.11 28.58
CA ALA A 80 9.09 4.08 28.77
C ALA A 80 8.57 5.38 29.41
N ASN A 81 7.43 5.90 28.93
CA ASN A 81 6.80 7.09 29.51
C ASN A 81 6.36 6.86 30.96
N ALA A 82 5.79 5.69 31.28
CA ALA A 82 5.38 5.36 32.64
C ALA A 82 6.58 5.27 33.59
N ILE A 83 7.69 4.65 33.15
CA ILE A 83 8.95 4.60 33.93
C ILE A 83 9.46 6.00 34.18
N LEU A 84 9.56 6.82 33.14
CA LEU A 84 10.06 8.19 33.24
C LEU A 84 9.19 9.05 34.16
N GLN A 85 7.87 8.94 34.04
CA GLN A 85 6.91 9.63 34.92
C GLN A 85 7.11 9.24 36.39
N ASN A 86 7.26 7.95 36.68
CA ASN A 86 7.51 7.47 38.04
C ASN A 86 8.86 7.97 38.57
N SER A 87 9.91 7.98 37.75
CA SER A 87 11.24 8.49 38.13
C SER A 87 11.26 10.00 38.39
N LEU A 88 10.35 10.77 37.76
CA LEU A 88 10.24 12.22 37.93
C LEU A 88 9.29 12.65 39.06
N GLY A 89 8.84 11.72 39.90
CA GLY A 89 7.94 12.03 41.02
C GLY A 89 6.47 12.18 40.64
N GLY A 90 6.06 11.61 39.49
CA GLY A 90 4.67 11.54 39.07
C GLY A 90 4.31 12.46 37.89
N PRO A 91 3.00 12.67 37.63
CA PRO A 91 2.52 13.41 36.45
C PRO A 91 3.05 14.85 36.34
N GLU A 92 3.11 15.57 37.46
CA GLU A 92 3.60 16.96 37.55
C GLU A 92 5.06 17.09 37.09
N GLY A 93 5.95 16.23 37.60
CA GLY A 93 7.36 16.23 37.22
C GLY A 93 7.58 15.85 35.76
N TYR A 94 6.76 14.94 35.23
CA TYR A 94 6.79 14.54 33.82
C TYR A 94 6.37 15.68 32.88
N LEU A 95 5.29 16.41 33.19
CA LEU A 95 4.85 17.55 32.39
C LEU A 95 5.91 18.66 32.36
N ARG A 96 6.55 18.94 33.50
CA ARG A 96 7.63 19.91 33.58
C ARG A 96 8.86 19.48 32.78
N TYR A 97 9.20 18.19 32.81
CA TYR A 97 10.25 17.63 31.95
C TYR A 97 9.94 17.82 30.47
N LEU A 98 8.72 17.45 30.03
CA LEU A 98 8.29 17.63 28.64
C LEU A 98 8.33 19.11 28.22
N GLN A 99 7.93 20.02 29.10
CA GLN A 99 8.00 21.46 28.85
C GLN A 99 9.45 21.92 28.63
N ILE A 100 10.38 21.51 29.51
CA ILE A 100 11.81 21.87 29.38
C ILE A 100 12.38 21.32 28.07
N GLN A 101 12.05 20.07 27.72
CA GLN A 101 12.53 19.46 26.49
C GLN A 101 11.95 20.12 25.23
N ALA A 102 10.68 20.54 25.26
CA ALA A 102 10.06 21.31 24.18
C ALA A 102 10.73 22.69 24.01
N LEU A 103 11.12 23.33 25.10
CA LEU A 103 11.86 24.60 25.07
C LEU A 103 13.28 24.42 24.51
N GLU A 104 13.98 23.37 24.92
CA GLU A 104 15.32 23.03 24.41
C GLU A 104 15.29 22.74 22.89
N SER A 105 14.33 21.94 22.44
CA SER A 105 14.22 21.53 21.04
C SER A 105 13.73 22.63 20.11
N SER A 106 12.87 23.55 20.59
CA SER A 106 12.33 24.63 19.77
C SER A 106 13.30 25.80 19.51
N LYS A 107 14.47 25.83 20.16
CA LYS A 107 15.42 26.98 20.12
C LYS A 107 14.72 28.34 20.30
N ALA A 108 13.59 28.38 21.00
CA ALA A 108 12.78 29.57 21.10
C ALA A 108 13.55 30.65 21.87
N SER A 109 13.64 31.86 21.30
CA SER A 109 14.25 33.02 21.94
C SER A 109 13.56 33.27 23.27
N LEU A 110 14.29 33.08 24.37
CA LEU A 110 13.78 33.25 25.73
C LEU A 110 13.42 34.73 25.96
N ILE A 111 12.16 35.11 25.75
CA ILE A 111 11.64 36.42 26.13
C ILE A 111 11.33 36.34 27.63
N TYR A 112 12.19 36.90 28.48
CA TYR A 112 11.98 36.95 29.93
C TYR A 112 10.83 37.90 30.26
N VAL A 113 9.71 37.33 30.70
CA VAL A 113 8.59 38.06 31.30
C VAL A 113 8.57 37.69 32.78
N PRO A 114 8.68 38.65 33.71
CA PRO A 114 8.65 38.34 35.14
C PRO A 114 7.31 37.67 35.51
N THR A 115 7.40 36.49 36.13
CA THR A 115 6.25 35.71 36.60
C THR A 115 6.49 35.25 38.04
N GLU A 116 5.47 35.28 38.89
CA GLU A 116 5.55 34.84 40.31
C GLU A 116 4.70 33.58 40.60
N ALA A 117 4.12 32.95 39.57
CA ALA A 117 3.40 31.66 39.65
C ALA A 117 3.06 31.10 38.25
N GLY A 118 3.91 31.36 37.24
CA GLY A 118 3.63 30.97 35.85
C GLY A 118 2.70 31.92 35.07
N LEU A 119 2.25 33.02 35.68
CA LEU A 119 1.49 34.09 35.03
C LEU A 119 2.32 35.40 34.96
N PRO A 120 2.31 36.13 33.82
CA PRO A 120 2.91 37.46 33.69
C PRO A 120 2.37 38.45 34.74
N VAL A 121 3.27 39.10 35.49
CA VAL A 121 2.90 40.09 36.53
C VAL A 121 2.03 41.22 35.99
N THR A 122 2.17 41.54 34.69
CA THR A 122 1.38 42.57 34.00
C THR A 122 -0.11 42.23 33.95
N GLU A 123 -0.48 40.95 33.83
CA GLU A 123 -1.88 40.50 33.77
C GLU A 123 -2.46 40.20 35.17
N SER A 124 -1.62 39.78 36.14
CA SER A 124 -2.05 39.50 37.52
C SER A 124 -2.69 40.73 38.19
N ARG A 125 -2.20 41.93 37.86
CA ARG A 125 -2.71 43.19 38.42
C ARG A 125 -4.14 43.50 37.97
N ARG A 126 -4.58 42.98 36.81
CA ARG A 126 -5.96 43.13 36.31
C ARG A 126 -6.96 42.32 37.14
N LEU A 127 -6.58 41.13 37.59
CA LEU A 127 -7.44 40.24 38.39
C LEU A 127 -7.57 40.70 39.85
N SER A 128 -6.52 41.26 40.44
CA SER A 128 -6.58 41.88 41.78
C SER A 128 -7.35 43.21 41.81
N ALA A 129 -7.59 43.84 40.66
CA ALA A 129 -8.30 45.13 40.57
C ALA A 129 -9.82 44.98 40.35
N ALA A 130 -10.39 43.77 40.37
CA ALA A 130 -11.83 43.61 40.39
C ALA A 130 -12.38 44.20 41.71
N PRO A 131 -13.22 45.25 41.69
CA PRO A 131 -13.77 45.80 42.91
C PRO A 131 -14.64 44.74 43.60
N ALA A 132 -14.42 44.56 44.90
CA ALA A 132 -15.31 43.80 45.75
C ALA A 132 -16.73 44.39 45.61
N GLN A 133 -17.63 43.63 45.01
CA GLN A 133 -19.06 43.85 45.17
C GLN A 133 -19.40 43.56 46.63
N GLU A 134 -19.47 44.61 47.44
CA GLU A 134 -20.13 44.60 48.74
C GLU A 134 -21.65 44.83 48.56
N PRO A 135 -22.48 44.41 49.54
CA PRO A 135 -23.70 43.59 49.38
C PRO A 135 -24.93 44.27 48.77
#